data_AF-A0AAD7UAZ2-F1
#
_entry.id   AF-A0AAD7UAZ2-F1
#
_cell.length_a   1.000
_cell.length_b   1.000
_cell.length_c   1.000
_cell.angle_alpha   90.00
_cell.angle_beta   90.00
_cell.angle_gamma   90.00
#
_symmetry.space_group_name_H-M   'P 1'
#
loop_
_entity.id
_entity.type
_entity.pdbx_description
1 polymer ?
#
loop_
_entity_poly.entity_id
_entity_poly.type
_entity_poly.pdbx_seq_one_letter_code
_entity_poly.pdbx_strand_id
1 'polypeptide(L)'
;MRWWFWWVATTLALEAPSTFDPRVSPHAYGGKKIGVIIVDHGSTRPDANERLEKLCESYSAMRAPPGWAVFPAHMEIARPNIQDAFDACVAAGCEVVVCHPFFLAAGRHAVTDVPALLADANDRHPAVRSFVTPPLGHSPLILDVLHDTILAAVERDQPSSSSSSFEDSFFGAIQAAIAEEDMEREK
;
A
#
# COMPACT_ATOMS: atom_id res chain seq x y z
N MET A 1 -26.19 -31.84 39.92
CA MET A 1 -25.26 -30.77 39.48
C MET A 1 -25.25 -30.74 37.95
N ARG A 2 -25.54 -29.57 37.37
CA ARG A 2 -25.34 -29.19 35.95
C ARG A 2 -23.82 -29.35 35.64
N TRP A 3 -23.30 -29.64 34.44
CA TRP A 3 -23.29 -28.88 33.18
C TRP A 3 -22.67 -29.80 32.08
N TRP A 4 -23.34 -30.07 30.95
CA TRP A 4 -23.05 -29.55 29.60
C TRP A 4 -21.60 -29.72 29.09
N PHE A 5 -21.34 -30.76 28.28
CA PHE A 5 -20.24 -30.75 27.29
C PHE A 5 -20.85 -30.40 25.92
N TRP A 6 -20.71 -29.14 25.54
CA TRP A 6 -21.01 -28.64 24.20
C TRP A 6 -19.73 -28.64 23.37
N TRP A 7 -19.86 -29.22 22.17
CA TRP A 7 -19.19 -28.89 20.91
C TRP A 7 -18.15 -27.75 20.91
N VAL A 8 -16.94 -28.06 20.42
CA VAL A 8 -16.19 -27.13 19.55
C VAL A 8 -15.55 -27.93 18.42
N ALA A 9 -16.32 -28.13 17.34
CA ALA A 9 -15.74 -28.30 16.02
C ALA A 9 -15.40 -26.89 15.51
N THR A 10 -14.16 -26.45 15.68
CA THR A 10 -13.66 -25.29 14.94
C THR A 10 -12.88 -25.83 13.76
N THR A 11 -13.58 -25.93 12.64
CA THR A 11 -13.02 -26.04 11.30
C THR A 11 -11.95 -24.97 11.14
N LEU A 12 -10.69 -25.39 11.15
CA LEU A 12 -9.56 -24.63 10.63
C LEU A 12 -9.77 -24.46 9.12
N ALA A 13 -10.53 -23.43 8.74
CA ALA A 13 -10.46 -22.87 7.41
C ALA A 13 -9.13 -22.09 7.33
N LEU A 14 -8.04 -22.82 7.03
CA LEU A 14 -6.89 -22.20 6.37
C LEU A 14 -7.38 -21.76 4.99
N GLU A 15 -7.82 -20.50 4.87
CA GLU A 15 -7.98 -19.87 3.57
C GLU A 15 -6.59 -19.71 2.93
N ALA A 16 -6.53 -20.05 1.65
CA ALA A 16 -5.34 -20.34 0.86
C ALA A 16 -4.27 -19.23 0.89
N PRO A 17 -2.98 -19.56 0.66
CA PRO A 17 -1.98 -18.55 0.37
C PRO A 17 -2.45 -17.71 -0.82
N SER A 18 -2.50 -16.39 -0.63
CA SER A 18 -2.79 -15.42 -1.70
C SER A 18 -1.86 -15.70 -2.89
N THR A 19 -2.38 -16.33 -3.93
CA THR A 19 -1.70 -16.61 -5.21
C THR A 19 -1.62 -15.36 -6.09
N PHE A 20 -1.82 -14.17 -5.51
CA PHE A 20 -1.73 -12.91 -6.23
C PHE A 20 -0.26 -12.61 -6.59
N ASP A 21 0.18 -13.14 -7.73
CA ASP A 21 1.32 -12.61 -8.45
C ASP A 21 0.78 -11.56 -9.43
N PRO A 22 1.06 -10.26 -9.23
CA PRO A 22 0.52 -9.17 -10.04
C PRO A 22 0.95 -9.24 -11.52
N ARG A 23 1.98 -10.05 -11.85
CA ARG A 23 2.44 -10.27 -13.23
C ARG A 23 1.61 -11.33 -13.98
N VAL A 24 0.84 -12.14 -13.27
CA VAL A 24 -0.04 -13.20 -13.81
C VAL A 24 -1.49 -13.01 -13.38
N SER A 25 -1.89 -11.78 -13.03
CA SER A 25 -3.31 -11.43 -12.93
C SER A 25 -4.03 -11.95 -14.18
N PRO A 26 -5.09 -12.78 -14.05
CA PRO A 26 -5.86 -13.27 -15.20
C PRO A 26 -6.49 -12.13 -16.01
N HIS A 27 -6.45 -10.91 -15.48
CA HIS A 27 -6.69 -9.68 -16.19
C HIS A 27 -5.36 -9.13 -16.72
N ALA A 28 -4.84 -9.70 -17.81
CA ALA A 28 -3.91 -8.95 -18.65
C ALA A 28 -4.63 -7.65 -19.02
N TYR A 29 -4.20 -6.52 -18.46
CA TYR A 29 -4.88 -5.23 -18.61
C TYR A 29 -4.60 -4.62 -19.99
N GLY A 30 -4.91 -5.36 -21.05
CA GLY A 30 -4.45 -5.15 -22.43
C GLY A 30 -4.52 -3.70 -22.89
N GLY A 31 -3.38 -3.01 -22.86
CA GLY A 31 -3.22 -1.61 -23.26
C GLY A 31 -4.02 -0.58 -22.44
N LYS A 32 -4.75 -1.01 -21.39
CA LYS A 32 -5.64 -0.14 -20.62
C LYS A 32 -4.85 0.70 -19.63
N LYS A 33 -5.24 1.97 -19.47
CA LYS A 33 -4.66 2.85 -18.44
C LYS A 33 -5.18 2.46 -17.06
N ILE A 34 -4.26 2.28 -16.11
CA ILE A 34 -4.56 1.81 -14.74
C ILE A 34 -4.48 2.95 -13.75
N GLY A 35 -5.50 3.12 -12.92
CA GLY A 35 -5.46 3.93 -11.72
C GLY A 35 -5.12 3.05 -10.53
N VAL A 36 -4.18 3.46 -9.70
CA VAL A 36 -3.86 2.83 -8.42
C VAL A 36 -4.21 3.82 -7.32
N ILE A 37 -5.07 3.41 -6.39
CA ILE A 37 -5.39 4.18 -5.20
C ILE A 37 -4.72 3.48 -4.02
N ILE A 38 -3.84 4.16 -3.30
CA ILE A 38 -3.24 3.65 -2.06
C ILE A 38 -3.95 4.33 -0.89
N VAL A 39 -4.54 3.52 -0.01
CA VAL A 39 -5.45 4.01 1.04
C VAL A 39 -4.89 3.76 2.42
N ASP A 40 -4.87 4.79 3.28
CA ASP A 40 -4.73 4.63 4.73
C ASP A 40 -5.96 5.18 5.49
N HIS A 41 -5.91 5.26 6.83
CA HIS A 41 -7.00 5.82 7.63
C HIS A 41 -7.15 7.34 7.47
N GLY A 42 -6.08 8.02 7.10
CA GLY A 42 -5.86 9.44 7.29
C GLY A 42 -5.46 9.76 8.73
N SER A 43 -5.01 10.99 8.92
CA SER A 43 -4.64 11.54 10.22
C SER A 43 -5.10 12.98 10.33
N THR A 44 -5.38 13.43 11.56
CA THR A 44 -5.56 14.87 11.84
C THR A 44 -4.24 15.62 11.76
N ARG A 45 -3.11 14.91 11.72
CA ARG A 45 -1.77 15.45 11.57
C ARG A 45 -1.39 15.55 10.09
N PRO A 46 -1.15 16.75 9.54
CA PRO A 46 -0.77 16.92 8.14
C PRO A 46 0.51 16.16 7.76
N ASP A 47 1.51 16.18 8.64
CA ASP A 47 2.80 15.50 8.43
C ASP A 47 2.70 13.98 8.34
N ALA A 48 1.61 13.40 8.84
CA ALA A 48 1.33 11.98 8.68
C ALA A 48 0.70 11.69 7.30
N ASN A 49 -0.20 12.56 6.83
CA ASN A 49 -0.86 12.42 5.52
C ASN A 49 0.14 12.60 4.36
N GLU A 50 1.05 13.58 4.47
CA GLU A 50 2.12 13.82 3.49
C GLU A 50 3.01 12.59 3.26
N ARG A 51 3.14 11.69 4.24
CA ARG A 51 3.92 10.45 4.08
C ARG A 51 3.28 9.50 3.09
N LEU A 52 1.94 9.44 3.05
CA LEU A 52 1.24 8.63 2.07
C LEU A 52 1.41 9.22 0.66
N GLU A 53 1.37 10.54 0.53
CA GLU A 53 1.61 11.23 -0.74
C GLU A 53 3.02 10.91 -1.27
N LYS A 54 4.05 11.09 -0.44
CA LYS A 54 5.45 10.76 -0.79
C LYS A 54 5.63 9.28 -1.16
N LEU A 55 4.93 8.38 -0.47
CA LEU A 55 4.94 6.96 -0.79
C LEU A 55 4.35 6.70 -2.20
N CYS A 56 3.21 7.32 -2.52
CA CYS A 56 2.59 7.23 -3.83
C CYS A 56 3.49 7.78 -4.95
N GLU A 57 4.12 8.93 -4.72
CA GLU A 57 5.09 9.53 -5.65
C GLU A 57 6.27 8.58 -5.90
N SER A 58 6.87 8.08 -4.81
CA SER A 58 7.98 7.12 -4.84
C SER A 58 7.61 5.84 -5.59
N TYR A 59 6.43 5.28 -5.31
CA TYR A 59 5.93 4.09 -6.01
C TYR A 59 5.70 4.38 -7.50
N SER A 60 5.09 5.52 -7.83
CA SER A 60 4.85 5.95 -9.20
C SER A 60 6.16 6.10 -9.99
N ALA A 61 7.18 6.70 -9.39
CA ALA A 61 8.46 6.96 -10.06
C ALA A 61 9.32 5.70 -10.19
N MET A 62 9.37 4.86 -9.15
CA MET A 62 10.36 3.79 -9.06
C MET A 62 9.85 2.39 -9.38
N ARG A 63 8.53 2.16 -9.36
CA ARG A 63 7.96 0.81 -9.37
C ARG A 63 6.73 0.66 -10.29
N ALA A 64 5.94 1.70 -10.46
CA ALA A 64 4.74 1.63 -11.29
C ALA A 64 5.10 1.42 -12.77
N PRO A 65 4.49 0.44 -13.46
CA PRO A 65 4.65 0.28 -14.90
C PRO A 65 4.18 1.51 -15.68
N PRO A 66 4.69 1.73 -16.90
CA PRO A 66 4.17 2.76 -17.79
C PRO A 66 2.66 2.64 -17.99
N GLY A 67 1.95 3.78 -17.97
CA GLY A 67 0.49 3.81 -18.12
C GLY A 67 -0.29 3.60 -16.82
N TRP A 68 0.39 3.49 -15.68
CA TRP A 68 -0.24 3.50 -14.36
C TRP A 68 -0.22 4.92 -13.78
N ALA A 69 -1.33 5.35 -13.20
CA ALA A 69 -1.47 6.61 -12.48
C ALA A 69 -1.77 6.30 -11.01
N VAL A 70 -0.98 6.84 -10.09
CA VAL A 70 -1.03 6.49 -8.66
C VAL A 70 -1.57 7.69 -7.87
N PHE A 71 -2.53 7.43 -6.99
CA PHE A 71 -3.20 8.45 -6.20
C PHE A 71 -3.28 8.03 -4.71
N PRO A 72 -2.96 8.92 -3.77
CA PRO A 72 -3.22 8.70 -2.35
C PRO A 72 -4.71 8.88 -2.05
N ALA A 73 -5.20 8.20 -1.01
CA ALA A 73 -6.51 8.44 -0.43
C ALA A 73 -6.54 8.09 1.06
N HIS A 74 -7.47 8.71 1.76
CA HIS A 74 -7.72 8.49 3.19
C HIS A 74 -9.16 8.01 3.39
N MET A 75 -9.36 7.08 4.33
CA MET A 75 -10.69 6.52 4.58
C MET A 75 -11.67 7.55 5.17
N GLU A 76 -11.28 8.24 6.24
CA GLU A 76 -12.24 9.00 7.04
C GLU A 76 -11.72 10.34 7.57
N ILE A 77 -10.42 10.45 7.90
CA ILE A 77 -9.92 11.59 8.68
C ILE A 77 -9.49 12.76 7.79
N ALA A 78 -8.95 12.46 6.61
CA ALA A 78 -8.29 13.44 5.76
C ALA A 78 -8.81 13.40 4.31
N ARG A 79 -8.34 14.36 3.52
CA ARG A 79 -8.55 14.44 2.07
C ARG A 79 -7.19 14.31 1.38
N PRO A 80 -7.12 13.74 0.17
CA PRO A 80 -8.23 13.21 -0.64
C PRO A 80 -8.85 11.94 -0.04
N ASN A 81 -10.17 11.73 -0.18
CA ASN A 81 -10.80 10.46 0.18
C ASN A 81 -10.80 9.47 -1.00
N ILE A 82 -11.27 8.24 -0.78
CA ILE A 82 -11.33 7.20 -1.84
C ILE A 82 -12.11 7.69 -3.07
N GLN A 83 -13.20 8.42 -2.85
CA GLN A 83 -14.02 8.94 -3.92
C GLN A 83 -13.30 10.03 -4.75
N ASP A 84 -12.58 10.95 -4.10
CA ASP A 84 -11.79 11.99 -4.76
C ASP A 84 -10.67 11.37 -5.60
N ALA A 85 -9.98 10.36 -5.06
CA ALA A 85 -8.94 9.63 -5.78
C ALA A 85 -9.51 8.81 -6.95
N PHE A 86 -10.70 8.25 -6.81
CA PHE A 86 -11.39 7.56 -7.90
C PHE A 86 -11.72 8.54 -9.03
N ASP A 87 -12.30 9.70 -8.71
CA ASP A 87 -12.60 10.74 -9.69
C ASP A 87 -11.33 11.22 -10.41
N ALA A 88 -10.20 11.31 -9.69
CA ALA A 88 -8.91 11.64 -10.28
C ALA A 88 -8.41 10.55 -11.24
N CYS A 89 -8.61 9.26 -10.91
CA CYS A 89 -8.33 8.16 -11.83
C CYS A 89 -9.16 8.28 -13.12
N VAL A 90 -10.46 8.57 -13.00
CA VAL A 90 -11.34 8.75 -14.17
C VAL A 90 -10.92 9.95 -15.00
N ALA A 91 -10.61 11.08 -14.37
CA ALA A 91 -10.12 12.28 -15.05
C ALA A 91 -8.78 12.03 -15.76
N ALA A 92 -7.94 11.16 -15.20
CA ALA A 92 -6.71 10.72 -15.85
C ALA A 92 -6.95 9.74 -17.02
N GLY A 93 -8.20 9.31 -17.27
CA GLY A 93 -8.55 8.37 -18.33
C GLY A 93 -8.28 6.91 -17.99
N CYS A 94 -8.22 6.57 -16.70
CA CYS A 94 -8.06 5.19 -16.27
C CYS A 94 -9.34 4.38 -16.51
N GLU A 95 -9.20 3.21 -17.12
CA GLU A 95 -10.31 2.27 -17.38
C GLU A 95 -10.46 1.21 -16.29
N VAL A 96 -9.43 1.09 -15.45
CA VAL A 96 -9.37 0.15 -14.35
C VAL A 96 -8.75 0.86 -13.16
N VAL A 97 -9.39 0.73 -11.99
CA VAL A 97 -8.92 1.26 -10.72
C VAL A 97 -8.61 0.09 -9.79
N VAL A 98 -7.40 0.07 -9.24
CA VAL A 98 -6.96 -0.89 -8.24
C VAL A 98 -6.74 -0.14 -6.93
N CYS A 99 -7.52 -0.48 -5.91
CA CYS A 99 -7.43 0.12 -4.59
C CYS A 99 -6.63 -0.80 -3.66
N HIS A 100 -5.54 -0.31 -3.10
CA HIS A 100 -4.65 -1.03 -2.21
C HIS A 100 -4.76 -0.47 -0.78
N PRO A 101 -5.27 -1.25 0.19
CA PRO A 101 -5.27 -0.86 1.59
C PRO A 101 -3.87 -0.96 2.20
N PHE A 102 -3.26 0.17 2.54
CA PHE A 102 -1.93 0.29 3.14
C PHE A 102 -1.97 0.05 4.66
N PHE A 103 -2.34 -1.18 5.06
CA PHE A 103 -2.52 -1.57 6.46
C PHE A 103 -1.72 -2.83 6.82
N LEU A 104 -0.89 -2.77 7.87
CA LEU A 104 -0.14 -3.94 8.39
C LEU A 104 -1.06 -4.91 9.15
N ALA A 105 -1.98 -4.37 9.95
CA ALA A 105 -3.01 -5.13 10.63
C ALA A 105 -4.35 -4.44 10.35
N ALA A 106 -5.04 -4.88 9.31
CA ALA A 106 -6.38 -4.35 9.02
C ALA A 106 -7.37 -5.00 10.00
N GLY A 107 -7.95 -4.21 10.90
CA GLY A 107 -9.13 -4.64 11.64
C GLY A 107 -10.28 -4.99 10.68
N ARG A 108 -11.27 -5.76 11.14
CA ARG A 108 -12.43 -6.20 10.35
C ARG A 108 -13.13 -5.04 9.61
N HIS A 109 -13.14 -3.86 10.22
CA HIS A 109 -13.72 -2.64 9.67
C HIS A 109 -12.98 -2.18 8.40
N ALA A 110 -11.67 -1.94 8.45
CA ALA A 110 -10.92 -1.50 7.27
C ALA A 110 -11.03 -2.45 6.06
N VAL A 111 -11.08 -3.76 6.30
CA VAL A 111 -11.26 -4.77 5.23
C VAL A 111 -12.67 -4.76 4.62
N THR A 112 -13.67 -4.31 5.38
CA THR A 112 -15.07 -4.23 4.91
C THR A 112 -15.37 -2.85 4.31
N ASP A 113 -14.85 -1.80 4.92
CA ASP A 113 -15.17 -0.41 4.63
C ASP A 113 -14.50 0.06 3.34
N VAL A 114 -13.23 -0.31 3.09
CA VAL A 114 -12.53 0.10 1.86
C VAL A 114 -13.24 -0.44 0.60
N PRO A 115 -13.61 -1.73 0.51
CA PRO A 115 -14.43 -2.21 -0.61
C PRO A 115 -15.77 -1.51 -0.76
N ALA A 116 -16.47 -1.20 0.34
CA ALA A 116 -17.74 -0.48 0.30
C ALA A 116 -17.56 0.94 -0.25
N LEU A 117 -16.61 1.70 0.29
CA LEU A 117 -16.30 3.07 -0.15
C LEU A 117 -15.84 3.11 -1.61
N LEU A 118 -15.09 2.09 -2.06
CA LEU A 118 -14.70 1.98 -3.48
C LEU A 118 -15.89 1.66 -4.38
N ALA A 119 -16.80 0.79 -3.94
CA ALA A 119 -18.02 0.47 -4.69
C ALA A 119 -18.91 1.70 -4.84
N ASP A 120 -19.14 2.44 -3.76
CA ASP A 120 -19.88 3.71 -3.78
C ASP A 120 -19.22 4.72 -4.74
N ALA A 121 -17.89 4.76 -4.76
CA ALA A 121 -17.16 5.62 -5.70
C ALA A 121 -17.32 5.21 -7.16
N ASN A 122 -17.40 3.90 -7.42
CA ASN A 122 -17.57 3.33 -8.75
C ASN A 122 -19.02 3.46 -9.28
N ASP A 123 -20.03 3.54 -8.41
CA ASP A 123 -21.43 3.73 -8.84
C ASP A 123 -21.61 4.99 -9.69
N ARG A 124 -20.74 5.99 -9.53
CA ARG A 124 -20.70 7.22 -10.35
C ARG A 124 -20.06 7.03 -11.73
N HIS A 125 -19.31 5.96 -11.93
CA HIS A 125 -18.48 5.69 -13.11
C HIS A 125 -18.55 4.22 -13.54
N PRO A 126 -19.74 3.65 -13.83
CA PRO A 126 -19.94 2.21 -14.03
C PRO A 126 -19.18 1.60 -15.22
N ALA A 127 -18.60 2.43 -16.10
CA ALA A 127 -17.74 1.99 -17.18
C ALA A 127 -16.31 1.61 -16.71
N VAL A 128 -15.91 2.06 -15.52
CA VAL A 128 -14.59 1.84 -14.93
C VAL A 128 -14.64 0.59 -14.07
N ARG A 129 -13.71 -0.34 -14.30
CA ARG A 129 -13.62 -1.54 -13.45
C ARG A 129 -12.84 -1.21 -12.18
N SER A 130 -13.31 -1.68 -11.03
CA SER A 130 -12.63 -1.43 -9.76
C SER A 130 -12.35 -2.73 -9.01
N PHE A 131 -11.18 -2.83 -8.38
CA PHE A 131 -10.79 -3.99 -7.57
C PHE A 131 -10.10 -3.53 -6.29
N VAL A 132 -10.26 -4.29 -5.21
CA VAL A 132 -9.50 -4.10 -3.97
C VAL A 132 -8.51 -5.25 -3.82
N THR A 133 -7.25 -4.95 -3.54
CA THR A 133 -6.25 -5.98 -3.22
C THR A 133 -6.35 -6.37 -1.73
N PRO A 134 -5.76 -7.49 -1.31
CA PRO A 134 -5.48 -7.71 0.10
C PRO A 134 -4.68 -6.52 0.70
N PRO A 135 -4.86 -6.22 2.00
CA PRO A 135 -4.01 -5.27 2.69
C PRO A 135 -2.56 -5.78 2.74
N LEU A 136 -1.61 -4.89 3.03
CA LEU A 136 -0.18 -5.25 3.21
C LEU A 136 0.02 -6.46 4.13
N GLY A 137 -0.65 -6.46 5.29
CA GLY A 137 -0.75 -7.63 6.15
C GLY A 137 0.60 -8.19 6.60
N HIS A 138 0.67 -9.53 6.71
CA HIS A 138 1.87 -10.28 7.07
C HIS A 138 2.55 -10.89 5.83
N SER A 139 2.79 -10.06 4.82
CA SER A 139 3.51 -10.50 3.62
C SER A 139 4.96 -10.92 3.95
N PRO A 140 5.50 -11.99 3.34
CA PRO A 140 6.92 -12.33 3.48
C PRO A 140 7.86 -11.16 3.17
N LEU A 141 7.49 -10.29 2.22
CA LEU A 141 8.29 -9.10 1.87
C LEU A 141 8.37 -8.07 3.01
N ILE A 142 7.38 -8.04 3.91
CA ILE A 142 7.43 -7.19 5.10
C ILE A 142 8.46 -7.72 6.10
N LEU A 143 8.68 -9.03 6.14
CA LEU A 143 9.72 -9.62 6.98
C LEU A 143 11.11 -9.16 6.53
N ASP A 144 11.35 -9.06 5.22
CA ASP A 144 12.61 -8.54 4.68
C ASP A 144 12.82 -7.08 5.08
N VAL A 145 11.79 -6.24 4.92
CA VAL A 145 11.85 -4.82 5.35
C VAL A 145 12.11 -4.69 6.86
N LEU A 146 11.45 -5.52 7.68
CA LEU A 146 11.67 -5.56 9.13
C LEU A 146 13.10 -6.00 9.45
N HIS A 147 13.59 -7.05 8.79
CA HIS A 147 14.93 -7.57 8.99
C HIS A 147 15.98 -6.50 8.69
N ASP A 148 15.91 -5.85 7.53
CA ASP A 148 16.86 -4.82 7.12
C ASP A 148 16.83 -3.61 8.06
N THR A 149 15.63 -3.19 8.48
CA THR A 149 15.47 -2.06 9.41
C THR A 149 16.08 -2.37 10.79
N ILE A 150 15.85 -3.58 11.30
CA ILE A 150 16.38 -4.03 12.59
C ILE A 150 17.89 -4.23 12.50
N LEU A 151 18.37 -4.87 11.44
CA LEU A 151 19.80 -5.11 11.23
C LEU A 151 20.57 -3.79 11.17
N ALA A 152 20.07 -2.81 10.41
CA ALA A 152 20.69 -1.48 10.36
C ALA A 152 20.73 -0.78 11.73
N ALA A 153 19.73 -1.00 12.59
CA ALA A 153 19.75 -0.48 13.95
C ALA A 153 20.78 -1.19 14.83
N VAL A 154 20.90 -2.52 14.71
CA VAL A 154 21.89 -3.32 15.44
C VAL A 154 23.31 -2.99 15.02
N GLU A 155 23.57 -2.82 13.72
CA GLU A 155 24.89 -2.47 13.18
C GLU A 155 25.36 -1.08 13.65
N ARG A 156 24.45 -0.12 13.80
CA ARG A 156 24.76 1.21 14.36
C ARG A 156 25.17 1.18 15.83
N ASP A 157 24.72 0.18 16.58
CA ASP A 157 25.04 -0.01 18.01
C ASP A 157 26.35 -0.79 18.22
N GLN A 158 26.90 -1.42 17.17
CA GLN A 158 28.20 -2.07 17.26
C GLN A 158 29.31 -1.00 17.36
N PRO A 159 30.21 -1.09 18.35
CA PRO A 159 31.38 -0.22 18.40
C PRO A 159 32.19 -0.46 17.13
N SER A 160 32.42 0.61 16.35
CA SER A 160 33.01 0.58 15.02
C SER A 160 34.20 -0.39 14.90
N SER A 161 33.96 -1.55 14.29
CA SER A 161 35.03 -2.37 13.73
C SER A 161 34.58 -2.95 12.40
N SER A 162 35.16 -2.39 11.33
CA SER A 162 35.17 -2.82 9.93
C SER A 162 33.93 -2.53 9.07
N SER A 163 34.25 -2.09 7.85
CA SER A 163 33.46 -1.27 6.93
C SER A 163 32.67 -2.09 5.91
N SER A 164 31.34 -1.98 5.94
CA SER A 164 30.55 -1.85 4.72
C SER A 164 29.77 -0.54 4.84
N SER A 165 29.83 0.30 3.82
CA SER A 165 29.34 1.67 3.94
C SER A 165 27.82 1.66 3.91
N PHE A 166 27.17 2.43 4.79
CA PHE A 166 25.72 2.61 4.79
C PHE A 166 25.20 3.05 3.42
N GLU A 167 26.03 3.76 2.64
CA GLU A 167 25.79 4.18 1.26
C GLU A 167 25.55 3.00 0.29
N ASP A 168 26.10 1.81 0.57
CA ASP A 168 25.91 0.60 -0.24
C ASP A 168 24.58 -0.14 0.05
N SER A 169 23.86 0.24 1.11
CA SER A 169 22.60 -0.40 1.51
C SER A 169 21.39 0.13 0.72
N PHE A 170 20.30 -0.65 0.65
CA PHE A 170 19.05 -0.22 0.02
C PHE A 170 18.52 1.10 0.60
N PHE A 171 18.61 1.29 1.93
CA PHE A 171 18.22 2.54 2.58
C PHE A 171 19.22 3.68 2.35
N GLY A 172 20.51 3.38 2.21
CA GLY A 172 21.52 4.34 1.77
C GLY A 172 21.20 4.91 0.39
N ALA A 173 20.82 4.03 -0.54
CA ALA A 173 20.37 4.42 -1.88
C ALA A 173 19.08 5.26 -1.84
N ILE A 174 18.10 4.90 -1.00
CA ILE A 174 16.88 5.70 -0.82
C ILE A 174 17.20 7.07 -0.23
N GLN A 175 18.05 7.14 0.80
CA GLN A 175 18.37 8.39 1.48
C GLN A 175 19.20 9.32 0.59
N ALA A 176 20.09 8.78 -0.24
CA ALA A 176 20.80 9.54 -1.26
C ALA A 176 19.85 10.11 -2.33
N ALA A 177 18.91 9.31 -2.83
CA ALA A 177 17.93 9.76 -3.80
C ALA A 177 17.02 10.88 -3.26
N ILE A 178 16.61 10.79 -1.98
CA ILE A 178 15.83 11.85 -1.32
C ILE A 178 16.66 13.13 -1.18
N ALA A 179 17.93 13.03 -0.80
CA ALA A 179 18.80 14.18 -0.62
C ALA A 179 19.14 14.88 -1.95
N GLU A 180 19.30 14.14 -3.05
CA GLU A 180 19.52 14.71 -4.39
C GLU A 180 18.29 15.49 -4.89
N GLU A 181 17.08 14.96 -4.67
CA GLU A 181 15.83 15.65 -5.05
C GLU A 181 15.60 16.95 -4.25
N ASP A 182 15.93 16.97 -2.95
CA ASP A 182 15.82 18.18 -2.12
C ASP A 182 16.79 19.28 -2.60
N MET A 183 17.98 18.89 -3.07
CA MET A 183 19.01 19.81 -3.57
C MET A 183 18.70 20.41 -4.94
N GLU A 184 17.92 19.71 -5.78
CA GLU A 184 17.45 20.22 -7.07
C GLU A 184 16.25 21.16 -6.94
N ARG A 185 15.42 21.02 -5.89
CA ARG A 185 14.28 21.91 -5.63
C ARG A 185 14.67 23.26 -5.03
N GLU A 186 15.88 23.39 -4.47
CA GLU A 186 16.40 24.64 -3.89
C GLU A 186 17.21 25.51 -4.89
N LYS A 187 17.29 25.13 -6.17
CA LYS A 187 17.93 25.91 -7.25
C LYS A 187 16.91 26.54 -8.19
#